data_AF-A0A0F9DNM6-F1
#
_entry.id   AF-A0A0F9DNM6-F1
#
_cell.length_a   1.000
_cell.length_b   1.000
_cell.length_c   1.000
_cell.angle_alpha   90.00
_cell.angle_beta   90.00
_cell.angle_gamma   90.00
#
_symmetry.space_group_name_H-M   'P 1'
#
loop_
_entity.id
_entity.type
_entity.pdbx_description
1 polymer ?
#
loop_
_entity_poly.entity_id
_entity_poly.type
_entity_poly.pdbx_seq_one_letter_code
_entity_poly.pdbx_strand_id
1 'polypeptide(L)' 'VSRVMEGLQDRERYILEQRFGFIDGIPKSLSQIGTELGISKERVRQIEKVALSKFRKQFLEMGKIKI' A
#
# COMPACT_ATOMS: atom_id res chain seq x y z
N VAL A 1 -1.99 -10.15 9.58
CA VAL A 1 -1.71 -9.15 8.53
C VAL A 1 -2.61 -7.89 8.64
N SER A 2 -3.81 -7.96 9.24
CA SER A 2 -4.84 -6.89 9.13
C SER A 2 -4.58 -5.53 9.81
N ARG A 3 -4.00 -5.45 11.02
CA ARG A 3 -4.02 -4.18 11.80
C ARG A 3 -3.22 -3.03 11.18
N VAL A 4 -2.18 -3.31 10.39
CA VAL A 4 -1.32 -2.27 9.80
C VAL A 4 -1.95 -1.66 8.54
N MET A 5 -2.99 -2.29 7.99
CA MET A 5 -3.68 -1.82 6.79
C MET A 5 -4.97 -1.03 7.13
N GLU A 6 -5.38 -0.97 8.40
CA GLU A 6 -6.62 -0.32 8.84
C GLU A 6 -6.56 1.21 8.74
N GLY A 7 -5.38 1.85 8.85
CA GLY A 7 -5.27 3.31 8.69
C GLY A 7 -4.99 3.79 7.27
N LEU A 8 -5.02 2.88 6.29
CA LEU A 8 -4.92 3.21 4.87
C LEU A 8 -6.32 3.36 4.28
N GLN A 9 -6.49 4.35 3.41
CA GLN A 9 -7.68 4.44 2.57
C GLN A 9 -7.73 3.25 1.61
N ASP A 10 -8.91 2.88 1.13
CA ASP A 10 -9.09 1.68 0.31
C ASP A 10 -8.19 1.68 -0.94
N ARG A 11 -8.02 2.84 -1.59
CA ARG A 11 -7.08 2.97 -2.73
C ARG A 11 -5.61 2.79 -2.33
N GLU A 12 -5.22 3.29 -1.16
CA GLU A 12 -3.85 3.15 -0.63
C GLU A 12 -3.56 1.68 -0.32
N ARG A 13 -4.49 1.02 0.38
CA ARG A 13 -4.42 -0.40 0.71
C ARG A 13 -4.32 -1.24 -0.56
N TYR A 14 -5.24 -1.04 -1.50
CA TYR A 14 -5.26 -1.76 -2.76
C TYR A 14 -3.94 -1.62 -3.53
N ILE A 15 -3.39 -0.41 -3.65
CA ILE A 15 -2.12 -0.20 -4.36
C ILE A 15 -0.96 -0.95 -3.69
N LEU A 16 -0.89 -0.96 -2.34
CA LEU A 16 0.14 -1.74 -1.64
C LEU A 16 -0.07 -3.25 -1.82
N GLU A 17 -1.30 -3.73 -1.68
CA GLU A 17 -1.65 -5.14 -1.87
C GLU A 17 -1.23 -5.64 -3.25
N GLN A 18 -1.53 -4.88 -4.29
CA GLN A 18 -1.14 -5.22 -5.67
C GLN A 18 0.36 -5.06 -5.91
N ARG A 19 1.02 -4.05 -5.32
CA ARG A 19 2.48 -3.85 -5.52
C ARG A 19 3.33 -4.96 -4.91
N PHE A 20 2.91 -5.46 -3.76
CA PHE A 20 3.70 -6.43 -2.98
C PHE A 20 3.13 -7.86 -3.04
N GLY A 21 2.02 -8.07 -3.74
CA GLY A 21 1.41 -9.40 -3.89
C GLY A 21 0.86 -9.92 -2.56
N PHE A 22 0.31 -9.07 -1.70
CA PHE A 22 -0.19 -9.50 -0.38
C PHE A 22 -1.43 -10.39 -0.43
N ILE A 23 -2.12 -10.42 -1.57
CA ILE A 23 -3.35 -11.20 -1.77
C ILE A 23 -3.06 -12.50 -2.52
N ASP A 24 -2.42 -12.40 -3.68
CA ASP A 24 -2.20 -13.50 -4.63
C ASP A 24 -0.74 -13.95 -4.73
N GLY A 25 0.18 -13.29 -4.02
CA GLY A 25 1.62 -13.53 -4.10
C GLY A 25 2.28 -12.92 -5.33
N ILE A 26 1.54 -12.20 -6.19
CA ILE A 26 2.02 -11.72 -7.49
C ILE A 26 2.17 -10.18 -7.43
N PRO A 27 3.40 -9.66 -7.34
CA PRO A 27 3.61 -8.21 -7.35
C PRO A 27 3.36 -7.64 -8.76
N LYS A 28 2.52 -6.61 -8.83
CA LYS A 28 2.27 -5.83 -10.07
C LYS A 28 3.18 -4.60 -10.13
N SER A 29 3.48 -4.12 -11.33
CA SER A 29 4.18 -2.85 -11.53
C SER A 29 3.25 -1.63 -11.39
N LEU A 30 3.82 -0.45 -11.12
CA LEU A 30 3.06 0.81 -11.09
C LEU A 30 2.28 1.08 -12.39
N SER A 31 2.81 0.63 -13.53
CA SER A 31 2.14 0.80 -14.81
C SER A 31 0.92 -0.11 -14.94
N GLN A 32 1.04 -1.38 -14.55
CA GLN A 32 -0.08 -2.34 -14.58
C GLN A 32 -1.21 -1.87 -13.65
N ILE A 33 -0.88 -1.44 -12.44
CA ILE A 33 -1.85 -0.90 -11.48
C ILE A 33 -2.48 0.39 -12.01
N GLY A 34 -1.70 1.25 -12.68
CA GLY A 34 -2.20 2.48 -13.31
C GLY A 34 -3.22 2.19 -14.40
N THR A 35 -2.92 1.23 -15.26
CA THR A 35 -3.86 0.75 -16.30
C THR A 35 -5.14 0.21 -15.69
N GLU A 36 -5.05 -0.62 -14.64
CA GLU A 36 -6.21 -1.21 -13.95
C GLU A 36 -7.10 -0.16 -13.27
N LEU A 37 -6.49 0.89 -12.70
CA LEU A 37 -7.19 1.97 -12.00
C LEU A 37 -7.58 3.15 -12.90
N GLY A 38 -7.23 3.14 -14.19
CA GLY A 38 -7.47 4.23 -15.12
C GLY A 38 -6.73 5.53 -14.77
N ILE A 39 -5.53 5.43 -14.18
CA ILE A 39 -4.71 6.57 -13.76
C ILE A 39 -3.27 6.45 -14.26
N SER A 40 -2.54 7.56 -14.29
CA SER A 40 -1.14 7.54 -14.71
C SER A 40 -0.25 6.77 -13.74
N LYS A 41 0.83 6.17 -14.25
CA LYS A 41 1.89 5.53 -13.44
C LYS A 41 2.40 6.44 -12.33
N GLU A 42 2.57 7.73 -12.62
CA GLU A 42 3.02 8.72 -11.64
C GLU A 42 1.99 8.94 -10.54
N ARG A 43 0.69 8.94 -10.88
CA ARG A 43 -0.36 9.03 -9.86
C ARG A 43 -0.33 7.82 -8.93
N VAL A 44 -0.12 6.61 -9.46
CA VAL A 44 0.05 5.40 -8.63
C VAL A 44 1.27 5.54 -7.72
N ARG A 45 2.41 6.02 -8.25
CA ARG A 45 3.65 6.24 -7.47
C ARG A 45 3.44 7.21 -6.31
N GLN A 46 2.70 8.29 -6.55
CA GLN A 46 2.37 9.27 -5.50
C GLN A 46 1.54 8.64 -4.39
N ILE A 47 0.51 7.86 -4.74
CA ILE A 47 -0.34 7.19 -3.75
C ILE A 47 0.46 6.11 -3.01
N GLU A 48 1.28 5.33 -3.71
CA GLU A 48 2.19 4.34 -3.11
C GLU A 48 3.10 4.98 -2.05
N LYS A 49 3.70 6.14 -2.35
CA LYS A 49 4.56 6.86 -1.40
C LYS A 49 3.81 7.29 -0.14
N VAL A 50 2.59 7.82 -0.29
CA VAL A 50 1.75 8.21 0.85
C VAL A 50 1.35 6.99 1.68
N ALA A 51 0.90 5.93 1.00
CA ALA A 51 0.50 4.67 1.63
C ALA A 51 1.66 4.04 2.41
N LEU A 52 2.86 3.96 1.82
CA LEU A 52 4.06 3.44 2.49
C LEU A 52 4.46 4.28 3.71
N SER A 53 4.33 5.60 3.64
CA SER A 53 4.63 6.47 4.78
C SER A 53 3.69 6.19 5.95
N LYS A 54 2.38 6.10 5.69
CA LYS A 54 1.37 5.74 6.69
C LYS A 54 1.60 4.34 7.25
N PHE A 55 1.83 3.36 6.37
CA PHE A 55 2.10 1.97 6.75
C PHE A 55 3.31 1.87 7.69
N ARG A 56 4.43 2.50 7.35
CA ARG A 56 5.64 2.53 8.20
C ARG A 56 5.36 3.17 9.55
N LYS A 57 4.63 4.28 9.59
CA LYS A 57 4.25 4.94 10.84
C LYS A 57 3.43 3.99 11.73
N GLN A 58 2.40 3.36 11.18
CA GLN A 58 1.57 2.43 11.93
C GLN A 58 2.35 1.20 12.42
N PHE A 59 3.26 0.68 11.59
CA PHE A 59 4.13 -0.43 11.96
C PHE A 59 5.05 -0.08 13.15
N LEU A 60 5.66 1.11 13.11
CA LEU A 60 6.49 1.62 14.21
C LEU A 60 5.70 1.83 15.50
N GLU A 61 4.51 2.42 15.42
CA GLU A 61 3.65 2.63 16.59
C GLU A 61 3.19 1.31 17.22
N MET A 62 2.87 0.28 16.42
CA MET A 62 2.60 -1.06 16.96
C MET A 62 3.80 -1.71 17.64
N GLY A 63 5.02 -1.43 17.16
CA GLY A 63 6.26 -1.90 17.78
C GLY A 63 6.51 -1.29 19.16
N LYS A 64 6.09 -0.04 19.38
CA LYS A 64 6.22 0.66 20.67
C LYS A 64 5.31 0.12 21.77
N ILE A 65 4.22 -0.56 21.40
CA ILE A 65 3.23 -1.13 22.33
C ILE A 65 3.67 -2.53 22.84
N LYS A 66 4.78 -3.07 22.29
CA LYS A 66 5.42 -4.31 22.77
C LYS A 66 6.72 -4.00 23.53
N ILE A 67 6.62 -3.34 24.69
CA ILE A 67 7.59 -3.40 25.80
C ILE A 67 6.80 -3.39 27.09
#